data_AF-A0A1F8R5B0-F1
#
_entry.id   AF-A0A1F8R5B0-F1
#
_cell.length_a   1.000
_cell.length_b   1.000
_cell.length_c   1.000
_cell.angle_alpha   90.00
_cell.angle_beta   90.00
_cell.angle_gamma   90.00
#
_symmetry.space_group_name_H-M   'P 1'
#
loop_
_entity.id
_entity.type
_entity.pdbx_description
1 polymer ?
#
loop_
_entity_poly.entity_id
_entity_poly.type
_entity_poly.pdbx_seq_one_letter_code
_entity_poly.pdbx_strand_id
1 'polypeptide(L)' 'MIEITCPGCGTIGKMSLVQDLFQGPWRCWKCRSLFTILIANKRLQSCEPLGEEDFKRWQAEQEILKKLREKRQ' A
#
# COMPACT_ATOMS: atom_id res chain seq x y z
N MET A 1 -8.87 1.88 -15.93
CA MET A 1 -8.16 0.65 -15.54
C MET A 1 -6.69 1.01 -15.38
N ILE A 2 -6.09 0.64 -14.26
CA ILE A 2 -4.70 1.00 -13.89
C ILE A 2 -3.91 -0.28 -13.78
N GLU A 3 -2.71 -0.28 -14.37
CA GLU A 3 -1.78 -1.39 -14.36
C GLU A 3 -0.70 -1.15 -13.31
N ILE A 4 -0.54 -2.11 -12.41
CA ILE A 4 0.42 -2.05 -11.31
C ILE A 4 1.34 -3.25 -11.43
N THR A 5 2.61 -2.98 -11.69
CA THR A 5 3.63 -4.02 -11.76
C THR A 5 4.15 -4.31 -10.36
N CYS A 6 4.06 -5.56 -9.93
CA CYS A 6 4.61 -6.01 -8.66
C CYS A 6 6.15 -6.04 -8.74
N PRO A 7 6.89 -5.28 -7.92
CA PRO A 7 8.35 -5.32 -7.96
C PRO A 7 8.91 -6.63 -7.40
N GLY A 8 8.18 -7.33 -6.51
CA GLY A 8 8.62 -8.61 -5.95
C GLY A 8 8.49 -9.84 -6.87
N CYS A 9 7.60 -9.84 -7.86
CA CYS A 9 7.39 -11.02 -8.73
C CYS A 9 7.14 -10.69 -10.21
N GLY A 10 7.17 -9.42 -10.60
CA GLY A 10 6.97 -8.96 -11.98
C GLY A 10 5.55 -9.11 -12.53
N THR A 11 4.58 -9.54 -11.71
CA THR A 11 3.20 -9.69 -12.20
C THR A 11 2.51 -8.34 -12.38
N ILE A 12 1.67 -8.21 -13.40
CA ILE A 12 0.86 -7.01 -13.66
C ILE A 12 -0.53 -7.23 -13.03
N GLY A 13 -0.86 -6.43 -12.03
CA GLY A 13 -2.19 -6.31 -11.48
C GLY A 13 -2.99 -5.23 -12.20
N LYS A 14 -4.24 -5.52 -12.57
CA LYS A 14 -5.17 -4.53 -13.10
C LYS A 14 -6.17 -4.15 -12.02
N MET A 15 -6.30 -2.86 -11.72
CA MET A 15 -7.32 -2.37 -10.79
C MET A 15 -8.10 -1.20 -11.37
N SER A 16 -9.36 -1.08 -10.96
CA SER A 16 -10.20 0.08 -11.26
C SER A 16 -10.28 0.95 -10.01
N LEU A 17 -9.71 2.15 -10.10
CA LEU A 17 -9.82 3.16 -9.05
C LEU A 17 -10.90 4.18 -9.42
N VAL A 18 -11.77 4.46 -8.46
CA VAL A 18 -12.83 5.48 -8.59
C VAL A 18 -12.24 6.89 -8.40
N GLN A 19 -11.23 7.00 -7.55
CA GLN A 19 -10.54 8.26 -7.23
C GLN A 19 -9.31 8.45 -8.11
N ASP A 20 -9.01 9.70 -8.45
CA ASP A 20 -7.84 10.05 -9.26
C ASP A 20 -6.51 9.91 -8.50
N LEU A 21 -6.60 10.04 -7.17
CA LEU A 21 -5.51 9.83 -6.21
C LEU A 21 -5.85 8.65 -5.29
N PHE A 22 -4.90 7.73 -5.13
CA PHE A 22 -4.97 6.63 -4.18
C PHE A 22 -3.60 6.40 -3.57
N GLN A 23 -3.53 6.40 -2.24
CA GLN A 23 -2.34 6.03 -1.51
C GLN A 23 -2.72 4.99 -0.48
N GLY A 24 -2.05 3.83 -0.52
CA GLY A 24 -2.34 2.78 0.44
C GLY A 24 -1.54 1.51 0.23
N PRO A 25 -1.70 0.56 1.16
CA PRO A 25 -1.11 -0.75 1.04
C PRO A 25 -1.81 -1.52 -0.08
N TRP A 26 -1.03 -1.97 -1.05
CA TRP A 26 -1.43 -2.87 -2.09
C TRP A 26 -0.80 -4.23 -1.87
N ARG A 27 -1.64 -5.26 -1.91
CA ARG A 27 -1.20 -6.64 -1.79
C ARG A 27 -1.14 -7.28 -3.16
N CYS A 28 0.02 -7.81 -3.52
CA CYS A 28 0.15 -8.57 -4.75
C CYS A 28 -0.67 -9.85 -4.67
N TRP A 29 -1.50 -10.11 -5.68
CA TRP A 29 -2.32 -11.33 -5.72
C TRP A 29 -1.48 -12.60 -5.90
N LYS A 30 -0.33 -12.50 -6.58
CA LYS A 30 0.54 -13.64 -6.90
C LYS A 30 1.52 -13.97 -5.76
N CYS A 31 2.41 -13.05 -5.40
CA CYS A 31 3.41 -13.29 -4.35
C CYS A 31 2.92 -12.98 -2.92
N ARG A 32 1.69 -12.44 -2.77
CA ARG A 32 1.09 -12.06 -1.48
C ARG A 32 1.84 -11.00 -0.67
N SER A 33 2.96 -10.48 -1.18
CA SER A 33 3.74 -9.39 -0.58
C SER A 33 2.93 -8.09 -0.52
N LEU A 34 3.19 -7.30 0.51
CA LEU A 34 2.62 -5.96 0.70
C LEU A 34 3.56 -4.91 0.12
N PHE A 35 2.98 -3.93 -0.55
CA PHE A 35 3.66 -2.77 -1.09
C PHE A 35 2.86 -1.54 -0.73
N THR A 36 3.52 -0.42 -0.49
CA THR A 36 2.81 0.87 -0.42
C THR A 36 2.84 1.47 -1.81
N ILE A 37 1.65 1.71 -2.38
CA ILE A 37 1.54 2.34 -3.70
C ILE A 37 0.91 3.72 -3.60
N LEU A 38 1.42 4.62 -4.43
CA LEU A 38 0.82 5.92 -4.71
C LEU A 38 0.40 5.92 -6.17
N ILE A 39 -0.87 6.19 -6.41
CA ILE A 39 -1.47 6.32 -7.72
C ILE A 39 -2.03 7.73 -7.81
N ALA A 40 -1.63 8.48 -8.84
CA ALA A 40 -2.18 9.81 -9.14
C ALA A 40 -2.43 9.91 -10.65
N ASN A 41 -3.47 10.63 -11.09
CA ASN A 41 -3.82 10.76 -12.51
C ASN A 41 -4.00 9.41 -13.21
N LYS A 42 -4.60 8.45 -12.48
CA LYS A 42 -4.80 7.05 -12.95
C LYS A 42 -3.51 6.32 -13.35
N ARG A 43 -2.34 6.77 -12.86
CA ARG A 43 -1.04 6.13 -13.08
C ARG A 43 -0.35 5.85 -11.77
N LEU A 44 0.34 4.71 -11.70
CA LEU A 44 1.21 4.37 -10.58
C LEU A 44 2.38 5.37 -10.54
N GLN A 45 2.44 6.16 -9.48
CA GLN A 45 3.52 7.11 -9.21
C GLN A 45 4.64 6.45 -8.40
N SER A 46 4.28 5.68 -7.39
CA SER A 46 5.25 5.02 -6.51
C SER A 46 4.76 3.63 -6.13
N CYS A 47 5.70 2.69 -6.02
CA CYS A 47 5.43 1.32 -5.60
C CYS A 47 6.64 0.83 -4.81
N GLU A 48 6.56 0.99 -3.49
CA GLU A 48 7.66 0.63 -2.60
C GLU A 48 7.33 -0.68 -1.88
N PRO A 49 8.26 -1.66 -1.90
CA PRO A 49 8.13 -2.86 -1.09
C PRO A 49 8.03 -2.46 0.37
N LEU A 50 6.97 -2.92 1.01
CA LEU A 50 6.87 -2.84 2.46
C LEU A 50 7.65 -4.05 2.99
N GLY A 51 8.96 -3.86 3.20
CA GLY A 51 9.84 -4.88 3.76
C GLY A 51 9.40 -5.29 5.16
N GLU A 52 9.91 -6.40 5.69
CA GLU A 52 9.55 -6.85 7.05
C GLU A 52 9.85 -5.80 8.12
N GLU A 53 10.93 -5.03 7.95
CA GLU A 53 11.30 -3.92 8.83
C GLU A 53 10.32 -2.75 8.70
N ASP A 54 9.97 -2.33 7.48
CA ASP A 54 9.00 -1.27 7.24
C ASP A 54 7.57 -1.67 7.62
N PHE A 55 7.20 -2.95 7.49
CA PHE A 55 5.93 -3.47 7.95
C PHE A 55 5.82 -3.43 9.48
N LYS A 56 6.88 -3.83 10.20
CA LYS A 56 6.94 -3.69 11.67
C LYS A 56 6.83 -2.23 12.10
N ARG A 57 7.51 -1.32 11.39
CA ARG A 57 7.45 0.12 11.68
C ARG A 57 6.03 0.68 11.45
N TRP A 58 5.41 0.36 10.32
CA TRP A 58 4.04 0.75 10.02
C TRP A 58 3.04 0.19 11.04
N GLN A 59 3.19 -1.06 11.45
CA GLN A 59 2.31 -1.70 12.44
C GLN A 59 2.44 -1.02 13.82
N ALA A 60 3.67 -0.66 14.22
CA ALA A 60 3.91 0.10 15.44
C ALA A 60 3.27 1.50 15.38
N GLU A 61 3.38 2.20 14.24
CA GLU A 61 2.74 3.50 14.04
C GLU A 61 1.20 3.42 14.10
N GLN A 62 0.60 2.39 13.50
CA GLN A 62 -0.85 2.16 13.59
C GLN A 62 -1.29 1.85 15.04
N GLU A 63 -0.50 1.08 15.79
CA GLU A 63 -0.81 0.79 17.19
C GLU A 63 -0.72 2.06 18.06
N ILE A 64 0.27 2.92 17.83
CA ILE A 64 0.39 4.22 18.52
C ILE A 64 -0.81 5.10 18.18
N LEU A 65 -1.19 5.22 16.91
CA LEU A 65 -2.37 5.99 16.48
C LEU A 65 -3.66 5.44 17.09
N LYS A 66 -3.80 4.12 17.21
CA LYS A 66 -4.94 3.48 17.87
C LYS A 66 -4.99 3.87 19.35
N LYS A 67 -3.87 3.76 20.07
CA LYS A 67 -3.77 4.18 21.49
C LYS A 67 -4.02 5.68 21.69
N LEU A 68 -3.61 6.53 20.75
CA LEU A 68 -3.89 7.97 20.78
C LEU A 68 -5.37 8.32 20.54
N ARG A 69 -6.09 7.48 19.78
CA ARG A 69 -7.55 7.60 19.64
C ARG A 69 -8.26 7.11 20.90
N GLU A 70 -7.79 6.04 21.52
CA GLU A 70 -8.37 5.48 22.76
C GLU A 70 -8.15 6.38 23.98
N LYS A 71 -7.03 7.11 24.06
CA LYS A 71 -6.77 8.07 25.16
C LYS A 71 -7.57 9.37 25.10
N ARG A 72 -8.34 9.61 24.03
CA ARG A 72 -9.13 10.83 23.83
C ARG A 72 -10.60 10.69 24.19
N GLN A 73 -11.01 9.53 24.72
CA GLN A 73 -12.36 9.19 25.15
C GLN A 73 -12.39 8.99 26.67
#